data_AF-A0A978UD61-F1
#
_entry.id   AF-A0A978UD61-F1
#
_cell.length_a   1.000
_cell.length_b   1.000
_cell.length_c   1.000
_cell.angle_alpha   90.00
_cell.angle_beta   90.00
_cell.angle_gamma   90.00
#
_symmetry.space_group_name_H-M   'P 1'
#
loop_
_entity.id
_entity.type
_entity.pdbx_description
1 polymer ?
#
loop_
_entity_poly.entity_id
_entity_poly.type
_entity_poly.pdbx_seq_one_letter_code
_entity_poly.pdbx_strand_id
1 'polypeptide(L)'
;MALQNIGARNSDDAFYRYKMPKMITKIEGRGNGIKTNIVNMVDIAKALARPASYTTKYFGCELGAQSKFDEKNGTSLVNGAHETAKLAALLENFIKKYVQCYGCGNPETEILITKSQMIQLKCAACGFVSDVDMRDKLTTFIIKNPPE
;
A
#
# COMPACT_ATOMS: atom_id res chain seq x y z
N MET A 1 -13.24 8.36 -13.48
CA MET A 1 -12.64 8.15 -12.15
C MET A 1 -11.52 9.17 -11.96
N ALA A 2 -11.46 9.85 -10.83
CA ALA A 2 -10.37 10.82 -10.57
C ALA A 2 -9.07 10.06 -10.33
N LEU A 3 -8.07 10.29 -11.20
CA LEU A 3 -6.72 9.77 -11.06
C LEU A 3 -5.87 10.77 -10.25
N GLN A 4 -4.92 10.24 -9.48
CA GLN A 4 -3.95 10.99 -8.69
C GLN A 4 -2.55 10.43 -8.96
N ASN A 5 -1.53 11.28 -8.93
CA ASN A 5 -0.15 10.87 -9.17
C ASN A 5 0.40 10.01 -8.02
N ILE A 6 1.23 9.03 -8.37
CA ILE A 6 1.85 8.12 -7.39
C ILE A 6 3.05 8.83 -6.73
N GLY A 7 2.84 9.25 -5.47
CA GLY A 7 3.84 9.92 -4.63
C GLY A 7 3.60 11.43 -4.51
N ALA A 8 3.57 11.92 -3.27
CA ALA A 8 3.30 13.33 -2.93
C ALA A 8 4.18 14.33 -3.69
N ARG A 9 5.45 13.96 -3.94
CA ARG A 9 6.44 14.82 -4.60
C ARG A 9 6.11 15.10 -6.08
N ASN A 10 5.35 14.23 -6.71
CA ASN A 10 4.97 14.33 -8.12
C ASN A 10 3.51 14.76 -8.28
N SER A 11 2.84 15.22 -7.21
CA SER A 11 1.41 15.57 -7.21
C SER A 11 1.04 16.72 -8.15
N ASP A 12 1.98 17.64 -8.42
CA ASP A 12 1.78 18.81 -9.27
C ASP A 12 2.05 18.55 -10.77
N ASP A 13 2.70 17.42 -11.09
CA ASP A 13 3.11 17.11 -12.47
C ASP A 13 1.95 16.49 -13.27
N ALA A 14 1.30 17.29 -14.12
CA ALA A 14 0.14 16.85 -14.91
C ALA A 14 0.46 15.70 -15.89
N PHE A 15 1.72 15.57 -16.31
CA PHE A 15 2.22 14.59 -17.29
C PHE A 15 2.82 13.35 -16.64
N TYR A 16 2.74 13.24 -15.31
CA TYR A 16 3.35 12.13 -14.61
C TYR A 16 2.77 10.80 -15.09
N ARG A 17 3.66 9.92 -15.54
CA ARG A 17 3.30 8.66 -16.20
C ARG A 17 2.55 7.70 -15.28
N TYR A 18 2.88 7.72 -13.98
CA TYR A 18 2.36 6.77 -12.99
C TYR A 18 1.22 7.37 -12.17
N LYS A 19 -0.01 6.98 -12.51
CA LYS A 19 -1.23 7.46 -11.87
C LYS A 19 -1.95 6.31 -11.17
N MET A 20 -2.54 6.58 -10.02
CA MET A 20 -3.41 5.69 -9.27
C MET A 20 -4.81 6.28 -9.13
N PRO A 21 -5.88 5.49 -9.03
CA PRO A 21 -7.21 6.01 -8.71
C PRO A 21 -7.24 6.57 -7.28
N LYS A 22 -7.96 7.68 -7.07
CA LYS A 22 -8.17 8.22 -5.71
C LYS A 22 -8.85 7.20 -4.82
N MET A 23 -8.39 7.08 -3.58
CA MET A 23 -8.97 6.14 -2.61
C MET A 23 -10.43 6.47 -2.32
N ILE A 24 -11.28 5.43 -2.35
CA ILE A 24 -12.69 5.49 -2.01
C ILE A 24 -12.91 4.57 -0.82
N THR A 25 -13.29 5.17 0.31
CA THR A 25 -13.60 4.45 1.53
C THR A 25 -15.07 4.62 1.87
N LYS A 26 -15.68 3.54 2.34
CA LYS A 26 -17.05 3.48 2.80
C LYS A 26 -17.04 2.98 4.23
N ILE A 27 -17.62 3.74 5.15
CA ILE A 27 -17.75 3.31 6.54
C ILE A 27 -18.99 2.42 6.64
N GLU A 28 -18.81 1.21 7.12
CA GLU A 28 -19.86 0.20 7.30
C GLU A 28 -19.96 -0.19 8.79
N GLY A 29 -21.19 -0.31 9.29
CA GLY A 29 -21.48 -0.60 10.69
C GLY A 29 -21.69 0.65 11.56
N ARG A 30 -22.16 0.41 12.79
CA ARG A 30 -22.40 1.44 13.83
C ARG A 30 -22.01 0.88 15.19
N GLY A 31 -21.56 1.73 16.11
CA GLY A 31 -21.13 1.33 17.46
C GLY A 31 -19.85 0.48 17.45
N ASN A 32 -19.80 -0.56 18.29
CA ASN A 32 -18.62 -1.43 18.47
C ASN A 32 -18.24 -2.27 17.23
N GLY A 33 -19.09 -2.28 16.20
CA GLY A 33 -18.88 -3.01 14.96
C GLY A 33 -18.50 -2.13 13.76
N ILE A 34 -18.08 -0.88 13.98
CA ILE A 34 -17.72 0.03 12.89
C ILE A 34 -16.45 -0.42 12.16
N LYS A 35 -16.51 -0.46 10.84
CA LYS A 35 -15.44 -0.90 9.94
C LYS A 35 -15.36 0.06 8.77
N THR A 36 -14.16 0.34 8.32
CA THR A 36 -13.92 1.12 7.12
C THR A 36 -13.58 0.15 5.98
N ASN A 37 -14.40 0.17 4.95
CA ASN A 37 -14.23 -0.61 3.74
C ASN A 37 -13.57 0.24 2.66
N ILE A 38 -12.41 -0.18 2.16
CA ILE A 38 -11.73 0.48 1.03
C ILE A 38 -12.18 -0.24 -0.25
N VAL A 39 -13.09 0.39 -0.98
CA VAL A 39 -13.81 -0.23 -2.11
C VAL A 39 -12.90 -0.46 -3.30
N ASN A 40 -11.96 0.46 -3.56
CA ASN A 40 -11.11 0.44 -4.74
C ASN A 40 -9.65 0.03 -4.43
N MET A 41 -9.43 -0.73 -3.34
CA MET A 41 -8.08 -1.14 -2.96
C MET A 41 -7.44 -2.02 -4.04
N VAL A 42 -8.20 -2.86 -4.72
CA VAL A 42 -7.69 -3.74 -5.78
C VAL A 42 -7.13 -2.93 -6.95
N ASP A 43 -7.84 -1.89 -7.40
CA ASP A 43 -7.39 -1.03 -8.50
C ASP A 43 -6.15 -0.23 -8.13
N ILE A 44 -6.10 0.29 -6.90
CA ILE A 44 -4.92 0.98 -6.37
C ILE A 44 -3.73 0.03 -6.28
N ALA A 45 -3.94 -1.18 -5.75
CA ALA A 45 -2.90 -2.18 -5.60
C ALA A 45 -2.33 -2.62 -6.95
N LYS A 46 -3.20 -2.80 -7.96
CA LYS A 46 -2.80 -3.03 -9.36
C LYS A 46 -1.94 -1.88 -9.91
N ALA A 47 -2.34 -0.63 -9.68
CA ALA A 47 -1.55 0.54 -10.11
C ALA A 47 -0.18 0.62 -9.41
N LEU A 48 -0.07 0.10 -8.20
CA LEU A 48 1.18 0.02 -7.44
C LEU A 48 2.00 -1.24 -7.74
N ALA A 49 1.53 -2.14 -8.61
CA ALA A 49 2.13 -3.46 -8.85
C ALA A 49 2.39 -4.23 -7.53
N ARG A 50 1.45 -4.16 -6.59
CA ARG A 50 1.50 -4.84 -5.29
C ARG A 50 0.19 -5.55 -4.98
N PRO A 51 0.20 -6.63 -4.20
CA PRO A 51 -1.03 -7.26 -3.76
C PRO A 51 -1.77 -6.38 -2.75
N ALA A 52 -3.09 -6.29 -2.89
CA ALA A 52 -3.94 -5.51 -1.99
C ALA A 52 -3.92 -6.02 -0.54
N SER A 53 -3.50 -7.27 -0.33
CA SER A 53 -3.24 -7.85 1.00
C SER A 53 -2.20 -7.04 1.79
N TYR A 54 -1.14 -6.55 1.14
CA TYR A 54 -0.06 -5.82 1.81
C TYR A 54 -0.49 -4.45 2.26
N THR A 55 -1.14 -3.69 1.38
CA THR A 55 -1.66 -2.34 1.71
C THR A 55 -2.73 -2.42 2.79
N THR A 56 -3.64 -3.39 2.70
CA THR A 56 -4.69 -3.62 3.70
C THR A 56 -4.09 -3.96 5.07
N LYS A 57 -3.06 -4.82 5.09
CA LYS A 57 -2.35 -5.17 6.32
C LYS A 57 -1.56 -4.00 6.90
N TYR A 58 -0.99 -3.16 6.04
CA TYR A 58 -0.28 -1.95 6.45
C TYR A 58 -1.21 -0.99 7.21
N PHE A 59 -2.41 -0.74 6.69
CA PHE A 59 -3.39 0.09 7.41
C PHE A 59 -3.75 -0.47 8.78
N GLY A 60 -3.95 -1.78 8.89
CA GLY A 60 -4.19 -2.42 10.18
C GLY A 60 -3.03 -2.24 11.17
N CYS A 61 -1.79 -2.30 10.70
CA CYS A 61 -0.61 -2.09 11.53
C CYS A 61 -0.51 -0.65 12.05
N GLU A 62 -0.62 0.33 11.15
CA GLU A 62 -0.46 1.75 11.48
C GLU A 62 -1.61 2.28 12.35
N LEU A 63 -2.83 1.80 12.09
CA LEU A 63 -4.03 2.21 12.83
C LEU A 63 -4.23 1.40 14.12
N GLY A 64 -3.38 0.39 14.38
CA GLY A 64 -3.54 -0.51 15.52
C GLY A 64 -4.86 -1.31 15.46
N ALA A 65 -5.38 -1.57 14.26
CA ALA A 65 -6.67 -2.18 14.02
C ALA A 65 -6.56 -3.55 13.35
N GLN A 66 -7.56 -4.40 13.55
CA GLN A 66 -7.67 -5.62 12.76
C GLN A 66 -8.08 -5.28 11.32
N SER A 67 -7.33 -5.82 10.37
CA SER A 67 -7.57 -5.69 8.93
C SER A 67 -7.90 -7.06 8.33
N LYS A 68 -8.92 -7.13 7.49
CA LYS A 68 -9.29 -8.33 6.73
C LYS A 68 -9.38 -7.97 5.26
N PHE A 69 -8.67 -8.72 4.43
CA PHE A 69 -8.79 -8.62 2.98
C PHE A 69 -9.56 -9.83 2.46
N ASP A 70 -10.57 -9.59 1.63
CA ASP A 70 -11.34 -10.63 0.97
C ASP A 70 -11.04 -10.61 -0.53
N GLU A 71 -10.25 -11.57 -1.00
CA GLU A 71 -9.83 -11.66 -2.41
C GLU A 71 -10.99 -11.91 -3.37
N LYS A 72 -12.06 -12.57 -2.92
CA LYS A 72 -13.21 -12.92 -3.77
C LYS A 72 -14.03 -11.69 -4.14
N ASN A 73 -14.27 -10.81 -3.17
CA ASN A 73 -15.02 -9.59 -3.40
C ASN A 73 -14.13 -8.36 -3.69
N GLY A 74 -12.81 -8.49 -3.52
CA GLY A 74 -11.88 -7.36 -3.61
C GLY A 74 -12.04 -6.35 -2.47
N THR A 75 -12.66 -6.77 -1.36
CA THR A 75 -13.07 -5.88 -0.27
C THR A 75 -12.00 -5.83 0.82
N SER A 76 -11.44 -4.65 1.05
CA SER A 76 -10.47 -4.40 2.12
C SER A 76 -11.17 -3.78 3.33
N LEU A 77 -11.33 -4.55 4.40
CA LEU A 77 -11.98 -4.13 5.64
C LEU A 77 -10.94 -3.81 6.71
N VAL A 78 -11.04 -2.64 7.32
CA VAL A 78 -10.22 -2.22 8.46
C VAL A 78 -11.16 -1.85 9.61
N ASN A 79 -10.98 -2.44 10.78
CA ASN A 79 -11.81 -2.11 11.94
C ASN A 79 -11.59 -0.65 12.37
N GLY A 80 -12.66 0.02 12.80
CA GLY A 80 -12.65 1.43 13.18
C GLY A 80 -13.26 2.35 12.14
N ALA A 81 -13.53 3.59 12.57
CA ALA A 81 -14.04 4.67 11.73
C ALA A 81 -12.87 5.53 11.26
N HIS A 82 -12.44 5.32 10.02
CA HIS A 82 -11.31 6.03 9.44
C HIS A 82 -11.76 6.90 8.27
N GLU A 83 -11.37 8.16 8.31
CA GLU A 83 -11.66 9.10 7.23
C GLU A 83 -10.73 8.82 6.04
N THR A 84 -11.24 9.03 4.83
CA THR A 84 -10.49 8.82 3.58
C THR A 84 -9.15 9.56 3.58
N ALA A 85 -9.11 10.78 4.10
CA ALA A 85 -7.91 11.61 4.13
C ALA A 85 -6.77 10.98 4.97
N LYS A 86 -7.12 10.37 6.12
CA LYS A 86 -6.14 9.69 6.98
C LYS A 86 -5.58 8.44 6.31
N LEU A 87 -6.45 7.66 5.68
CA LEU A 87 -6.04 6.47 4.93
C LEU A 87 -5.20 6.82 3.70
N ALA A 88 -5.52 7.91 3.01
CA ALA A 88 -4.71 8.42 1.90
C ALA A 88 -3.29 8.80 2.37
N ALA A 89 -3.15 9.52 3.47
CA ALA A 89 -1.84 9.88 4.03
C ALA A 89 -1.00 8.64 4.41
N LEU A 90 -1.64 7.62 5.01
CA LEU A 90 -0.98 6.35 5.30
C LEU A 90 -0.57 5.61 4.01
N LEU A 91 -1.42 5.61 2.99
CA LEU A 91 -1.10 5.02 1.69
C LEU A 91 0.12 5.71 1.07
N GLU A 92 0.22 7.03 1.16
CA GLU A 92 1.39 7.76 0.67
C GLU A 92 2.68 7.36 1.40
N ASN A 93 2.60 7.15 2.73
CA ASN A 93 3.74 6.66 3.50
C ASN A 93 4.12 5.22 3.09
N PHE A 94 3.13 4.38 2.84
CA PHE A 94 3.33 3.04 2.28
C PHE A 94 4.04 3.09 0.92
N ILE A 95 3.57 3.94 0.01
CA ILE A 95 4.17 4.10 -1.33
C ILE A 95 5.63 4.51 -1.19
N LYS A 96 5.94 5.47 -0.32
CA LYS A 96 7.30 5.95 -0.12
C LYS A 96 8.25 4.89 0.46
N LYS A 97 7.74 3.98 1.30
CA LYS A 97 8.53 2.93 1.96
C LYS A 97 8.64 1.63 1.16
N TYR A 98 7.57 1.23 0.47
CA TYR A 98 7.40 -0.13 -0.09
C TYR A 98 7.20 -0.16 -1.60
N VAL A 99 7.12 0.99 -2.26
CA VAL A 99 6.86 1.08 -3.71
C VAL A 99 7.90 1.94 -4.42
N GLN A 100 8.19 3.14 -3.92
CA GLN A 100 9.19 4.01 -4.53
C GLN A 100 10.61 3.56 -4.20
N CYS A 101 11.47 3.61 -5.21
CA CYS A 101 12.91 3.43 -5.02
C CYS A 101 13.51 4.59 -4.21
N TYR A 102 14.32 4.30 -3.20
CA TYR A 102 15.03 5.31 -2.41
C TYR A 102 16.07 6.12 -3.19
N GLY A 103 16.58 5.59 -4.32
CA GLY A 103 17.56 6.26 -5.16
C GLY A 103 16.93 7.23 -6.17
N CYS A 104 16.04 6.72 -7.02
CA CYS A 104 15.48 7.49 -8.15
C CYS A 104 14.02 7.93 -7.97
N GLY A 105 13.32 7.46 -6.95
CA GLY A 105 11.90 7.78 -6.71
C GLY A 105 10.92 7.08 -7.65
N ASN A 106 11.37 6.18 -8.54
CA ASN A 106 10.49 5.47 -9.46
C ASN A 106 9.62 4.44 -8.70
N PRO A 107 8.29 4.39 -8.94
CA PRO A 107 7.40 3.42 -8.29
C PRO A 107 7.50 1.99 -8.87
N GLU A 108 8.22 1.78 -9.98
CA GLU A 108 8.49 0.43 -10.50
C GLU A 108 9.64 -0.21 -9.73
N THR A 109 9.26 -0.91 -8.66
CA THR A 109 10.16 -1.74 -7.88
C THR A 109 9.64 -3.16 -7.80
N GLU A 110 10.53 -4.10 -7.51
CA GLU A 110 10.23 -5.51 -7.23
C GLU A 110 10.65 -5.81 -5.78
N ILE A 111 9.80 -6.53 -5.06
CA ILE A 111 10.14 -6.99 -3.70
C ILE A 111 10.87 -8.33 -3.84
N LEU A 112 12.10 -8.36 -3.36
CA LEU A 112 12.91 -9.56 -3.24
C LEU A 112 12.99 -9.97 -1.78
N ILE A 113 12.79 -11.26 -1.51
CA ILE A 113 12.94 -11.83 -0.17
C ILE A 113 14.22 -12.65 -0.15
N THR A 114 15.19 -12.20 0.63
CA THR A 114 16.48 -12.87 0.80
C THR A 114 16.34 -14.05 1.75
N LYS A 115 17.19 -15.07 1.61
CA LYS A 115 17.24 -16.25 2.49
C LYS A 115 17.38 -15.90 3.98
N SER A 116 18.01 -14.77 4.28
CA SER A 116 18.15 -14.20 5.62
C SER A 116 16.87 -13.55 6.16
N GLN A 117 15.71 -13.82 5.55
CA GLN A 117 14.41 -13.22 5.88
C GLN A 117 14.41 -11.69 5.73
N MET A 118 15.25 -11.14 4.85
CA MET A 118 15.30 -9.70 4.56
C MET A 118 14.47 -9.34 3.34
N ILE A 119 13.79 -8.20 3.41
CA ILE A 119 13.02 -7.65 2.31
C ILE A 119 13.88 -6.59 1.64
N GLN A 120 14.13 -6.78 0.35
CA GLN A 120 14.85 -5.84 -0.49
C GLN A 120 13.93 -5.34 -1.59
N LEU A 121 14.00 -4.05 -1.90
CA LEU A 121 13.35 -3.45 -3.04
C LEU A 121 14.38 -3.28 -4.14
N LYS A 122 14.16 -3.94 -5.28
CA LYS A 122 14.97 -3.77 -6.50
C LYS A 122 14.24 -2.86 -7.47
N CYS A 123 14.87 -1.77 -7.88
CA CYS A 123 14.27 -0.87 -8.87
C CYS A 123 14.51 -1.35 -10.29
N ALA A 124 13.46 -1.39 -11.11
CA ALA A 124 13.56 -1.75 -12.53
C ALA A 124 14.21 -0.64 -13.38
N ALA A 125 14.10 0.62 -12.97
CA ALA A 125 14.63 1.75 -13.74
C ALA A 125 16.13 1.99 -13.53
N CYS A 126 16.61 1.98 -12.28
CA CYS A 126 18.03 2.26 -11.98
C CYS A 126 18.82 1.03 -11.51
N GLY A 127 18.18 -0.11 -11.28
CA GLY A 127 18.82 -1.33 -10.77
C GLY A 127 19.23 -1.26 -9.29
N PHE A 128 18.96 -0.15 -8.60
CA PHE A 128 19.32 0.02 -7.19
C PHE A 128 18.54 -0.96 -6.32
N VAL A 129 19.26 -1.66 -5.44
CA VAL A 129 18.69 -2.57 -4.44
C VAL A 129 18.81 -1.90 -3.09
N SER A 130 17.69 -1.74 -2.41
CA SER A 130 17.59 -1.09 -1.11
C SER A 130 16.88 -1.99 -0.12
N ASP A 131 17.43 -2.11 1.07
CA ASP A 131 16.80 -2.87 2.16
C ASP A 131 15.65 -2.09 2.77
N VAL A 132 14.54 -2.78 3.03
CA VAL A 132 13.37 -2.21 3.70
C VAL A 132 13.53 -2.35 5.21
N ASP A 133 13.14 -1.31 5.95
CA ASP A 133 13.22 -1.32 7.41
C ASP A 133 12.35 -2.44 8.01
N MET A 134 13.00 -3.34 8.75
CA MET A 134 12.38 -4.51 9.37
C MET A 134 11.52 -4.22 10.61
N ARG A 135 11.57 -2.99 11.15
CA ARG A 135 10.81 -2.63 12.35
C ARG A 135 9.30 -2.57 12.09
N ASP A 136 8.92 -2.39 10.83
CA ASP A 136 7.53 -2.35 10.42
C ASP A 136 6.93 -3.77 10.44
N LYS A 137 5.83 -3.99 11.18
CA LYS A 137 5.19 -5.32 11.31
C LYS A 137 4.68 -5.90 10.00
N LEU A 138 4.58 -5.07 8.96
CA LEU A 138 4.24 -5.52 7.61
C LEU A 138 5.33 -6.43 7.04
N THR A 139 6.60 -6.19 7.35
CA THR A 139 7.71 -6.99 6.82
C THR A 139 7.57 -8.47 7.17
N THR A 140 7.23 -8.77 8.42
CA THR A 140 6.91 -10.13 8.88
C THR A 140 5.76 -10.76 8.09
N PHE A 141 4.76 -9.97 7.67
CA PHE A 141 3.65 -10.46 6.87
C PHE A 141 4.07 -10.79 5.43
N ILE A 142 4.89 -9.93 4.82
CA ILE A 142 5.43 -10.13 3.47
C ILE A 142 6.34 -11.36 3.42
N ILE A 143 7.18 -11.57 4.44
CA ILE A 143 8.04 -12.77 4.53
C ILE A 143 7.20 -14.05 4.60
N LYS A 144 6.07 -14.02 5.31
CA LYS A 144 5.15 -15.16 5.44
C LYS A 144 4.26 -15.38 4.21
N ASN A 145 4.03 -14.33 3.43
CA ASN A 145 3.20 -14.36 2.23
C ASN A 145 4.02 -13.72 1.11
N PRO A 146 5.01 -14.44 0.56
CA PRO A 146 5.84 -13.89 -0.51
C PRO A 146 4.97 -13.43 -1.68
N PRO A 147 5.36 -12.35 -2.38
CA PRO A 147 4.61 -11.90 -3.55
C PRO A 147 4.71 -12.99 -4.62
N GLU A 148 3.56 -13.41 -5.16
CA GLU A 148 3.50 -14.23 -6.38
C GLU A 148 3.98 -13.44 -7.61
#